data_AF-A0A7Y9I998-F1
#
_entry.id   AF-A0A7Y9I998-F1
#
_cell.length_a   1.000
_cell.length_b   1.000
_cell.length_c   1.000
_cell.angle_alpha   90.00
_cell.angle_beta   90.00
_cell.angle_gamma   90.00
#
_symmetry.space_group_name_H-M   'P 1'
#
loop_
_entity.id
_entity.type
_entity.pdbx_description
1 polymer ?
#
loop_
_entity_poly.entity_id
_entity_poly.type
_entity_poly.pdbx_seq_one_letter_code
_entity_poly.pdbx_strand_id
1 'polypeptide(L)' 'MSRLAKALRSRREIVRTRREITRAISNAATPAMRDELIMVAQRHGVFSPHR' A
#
# COMPACT_ATOMS: atom_id res chain seq x y z
N MET A 1 -11.73 -20.65 13.36
CA MET A 1 -11.21 -19.26 13.39
C MET A 1 -12.35 -18.28 13.13
N SER A 2 -12.63 -17.37 14.06
CA SER A 2 -13.72 -16.38 13.95
C SER A 2 -13.55 -15.44 12.74
N ARG A 3 -14.66 -15.09 12.07
CA ARG A 3 -14.71 -14.10 10.97
C ARG A 3 -14.02 -12.78 11.34
N LEU A 4 -14.13 -12.36 12.61
CA LEU A 4 -13.49 -11.16 13.13
C LEU A 4 -11.96 -11.25 13.12
N ALA A 5 -11.40 -12.40 13.46
CA ALA A 5 -9.95 -12.59 13.46
C ALA A 5 -9.36 -12.53 12.03
N LYS A 6 -10.11 -12.99 11.02
CA LYS A 6 -9.74 -12.85 9.60
C LYS A 6 -9.77 -11.39 9.14
N ALA A 7 -10.83 -10.66 9.50
CA ALA A 7 -10.96 -9.24 9.17
C ALA A 7 -9.84 -8.39 9.79
N LEU A 8 -9.48 -8.65 11.05
CA LEU A 8 -8.40 -7.94 11.74
C LEU A 8 -7.03 -8.22 11.12
N ARG A 9 -6.75 -9.48 10.72
CA ARG A 9 -5.52 -9.83 10.00
C ARG A 9 -5.43 -9.12 8.65
N SER A 10 -6.49 -9.19 7.84
CA SER A 10 -6.55 -8.51 6.55
C SER A 10 -6.33 -6.99 6.69
N ARG A 11 -6.94 -6.37 7.71
CA ARG A 11 -6.73 -4.93 7.96
C ARG A 11 -5.27 -4.60 8.35
N ARG A 12 -4.62 -5.45 9.15
CA ARG A 12 -3.20 -5.27 9.52
C ARG A 12 -2.28 -5.43 8.31
N GLU A 13 -2.56 -6.40 7.45
CA GLU A 13 -1.84 -6.62 6.20
C GLU A 13 -1.96 -5.40 5.29
N ILE A 14 -3.17 -4.88 5.08
CA ILE A 14 -3.41 -3.67 4.28
C ILE A 14 -2.63 -2.46 4.83
N VAL A 15 -2.66 -2.25 6.16
CA VAL A 15 -1.94 -1.13 6.79
C VAL A 15 -0.42 -1.29 6.64
N ARG A 16 0.10 -2.52 6.74
CA ARG A 16 1.52 -2.80 6.54
C ARG A 16 1.93 -2.52 5.09
N THR A 17 1.15 -3.03 4.13
CA THR A 17 1.37 -2.79 2.70
C THR A 17 1.33 -1.30 2.37
N ARG A 18 0.39 -0.53 2.94
CA ARG A 18 0.36 0.95 2.81
C ARG A 18 1.68 1.58 3.24
N ARG A 19 2.16 1.24 4.43
CA ARG A 19 3.39 1.82 4.99
C ARG A 19 4.63 1.47 4.17
N GLU A 20 4.74 0.22 3.75
CA GLU A 20 5.88 -0.24 2.95
C GLU A 20 5.89 0.43 1.57
N ILE A 21 4.74 0.55 0.92
CA ILE A 21 4.59 1.26 -0.35
C ILE A 21 4.92 2.75 -0.20
N THR A 22 4.40 3.44 0.83
CA THR A 22 4.74 4.85 1.05
C THR A 22 6.24 5.04 1.28
N ARG A 23 6.89 4.15 2.03
CA ARG A 23 8.35 4.17 2.21
C ARG A 23 9.09 3.93 0.89
N ALA A 24 8.64 2.98 0.08
CA ALA A 24 9.23 2.70 -1.22
C ALA A 24 9.11 3.91 -2.16
N ILE A 25 7.95 4.57 -2.21
CA ILE A 25 7.71 5.79 -2.99
C ILE A 25 8.61 6.94 -2.50
N SER A 26 8.73 7.13 -1.18
CA SER A 26 9.57 8.18 -0.60
C SER A 26 11.07 7.94 -0.80
N ASN A 27 11.50 6.67 -0.83
CA ASN A 27 12.89 6.28 -1.02
C ASN A 27 13.21 5.91 -2.49
N ALA A 28 12.30 6.17 -3.43
CA ALA A 28 12.50 5.83 -4.81
C ALA A 28 13.72 6.59 -5.36
N ALA A 29 14.69 5.84 -5.91
CA ALA A 29 15.95 6.41 -6.38
C ALA A 29 15.77 7.32 -7.61
N THR A 30 14.69 7.12 -8.37
CA THR A 30 14.39 7.90 -9.57
C THR A 30 12.91 8.28 -9.62
N PRO A 31 12.55 9.39 -10.30
CA PRO A 31 11.16 9.76 -10.54
C PRO A 31 10.35 8.68 -11.26
N ALA A 32 10.94 8.03 -12.27
CA ALA A 32 10.27 6.95 -13.01
C ALA A 32 9.90 5.76 -12.10
N MET A 33 10.82 5.34 -11.22
CA MET A 33 10.54 4.28 -10.24
C MET A 33 9.45 4.69 -9.24
N ARG A 34 9.42 5.98 -8.86
CA ARG A 34 8.36 6.52 -8.01
C ARG A 34 6.99 6.40 -8.68
N ASP A 35 6.90 6.72 -9.97
CA ASP A 35 5.66 6.64 -10.74
C ASP A 35 5.18 5.19 -10.89
N GLU A 36 6.10 4.26 -11.16
CA GLU A 36 5.80 2.82 -11.20
C GLU A 36 5.25 2.32 -9.85
N LEU A 37 5.88 2.73 -8.73
CA LEU A 37 5.42 2.37 -7.39
C LEU A 37 4.06 2.98 -7.07
N ILE A 38 3.77 4.21 -7.52
CA ILE A 38 2.45 4.84 -7.39
C ILE A 38 1.42 4.07 -8.20
N MET A 39 1.72 3.68 -9.44
CA MET A 39 0.81 2.89 -10.29
C MET A 39 0.50 1.52 -9.67
N VAL A 40 1.52 0.83 -9.15
CA VAL A 40 1.33 -0.44 -8.44
C VAL A 40 0.46 -0.24 -7.20
N ALA A 41 0.71 0.83 -6.44
CA ALA A 41 -0.07 1.16 -5.25
C ALA A 41 -1.55 1.47 -5.53
N GLN A 42 -1.82 2.15 -6.64
CA GLN A 42 -3.17 2.42 -7.15
C GLN A 42 -3.87 1.13 -7.57
N ARG A 43 -3.18 0.23 -8.29
CA ARG A 43 -3.72 -1.07 -8.71
C ARG A 43 -4.15 -1.94 -7.54
N HIS A 44 -3.41 -1.89 -6.43
CA HIS A 44 -3.76 -2.61 -5.22
C HIS A 44 -4.88 -1.95 -4.39
N GLY A 45 -5.39 -0.78 -4.79
CA GLY A 45 -6.39 0.00 -4.02
C GLY A 45 -5.81 0.54 -2.69
N VAL A 46 -4.49 0.52 -2.58
CA VAL A 46 -3.76 0.83 -1.34
C VAL A 46 -3.49 2.33 -1.28
N PHE A 47 -3.38 3.00 -2.43
CA PHE A 47 -3.12 4.42 -2.56
C PHE A 47 -4.20 5.09 -3.43
N SER A 48 -4.99 5.97 -2.82
CA SER A 48 -5.93 6.85 -3.52
C SER A 48 -5.46 8.29 -3.27
N PRO A 49 -5.07 9.06 -4.29
CA PRO A 49 -4.60 10.42 -4.08
C PRO A 49 -5.73 11.41 -3.73
N HIS A 50 -7.01 11.01 -3.74
CA HIS A 50 -8.15 11.89 -3.49
C HIS A 50 -9.14 11.30 -2.49
N ARG A 51 -9.10 11.83 -1.26
CA ARG A 51 -10.24 12.23 -0.43
C ARG A 51 -9.80 13.33 0.51
#